data_AF-A0A433IBH7-F1
#
_entry.id   AF-A0A433IBH7-F1
#
_cell.length_a   1.000
_cell.length_b   1.000
_cell.length_c   1.000
_cell.angle_alpha   90.00
_cell.angle_beta   90.00
_cell.angle_gamma   90.00
#
_symmetry.space_group_name_H-M   'P 1'
#
loop_
_entity.id
_entity.type
_entity.pdbx_description
1 polymer ?
#
loop_
_entity_poly.entity_id
_entity_poly.type
_entity_poly.pdbx_seq_one_letter_code
_entity_poly.pdbx_strand_id
1 'polypeptide(L)'
;MNYGNLIAILIPFPLLIFWFGASMLVYAMNRHHPDPKVGHYTQQAAYRFYGVTGFFVAAGTFIPGGGWIWHLIAWILAAMILIPWSIIDLRRISRDEWVDILLDDDGHPLPGAVAG
;
A
#
# COMPACT_ATOMS: atom_id res chain seq x y z
N MET A 1 -3.15 -1.83 4.70
CA MET A 1 -2.62 -1.05 3.55
C MET A 1 -3.39 -1.32 2.25
N ASN A 2 -3.36 -2.55 1.71
CA ASN A 2 -3.95 -2.87 0.39
C ASN A 2 -5.46 -2.57 0.25
N TYR A 3 -6.27 -2.82 1.29
CA TYR A 3 -7.70 -2.44 1.24
C TYR A 3 -7.90 -0.93 1.09
N GLY A 4 -7.13 -0.12 1.81
CA GLY A 4 -7.24 1.33 1.67
C GLY A 4 -6.74 1.82 0.32
N ASN A 5 -5.69 1.20 -0.25
CA ASN A 5 -5.25 1.50 -1.63
C ASN A 5 -6.37 1.25 -2.66
N LEU A 6 -7.10 0.14 -2.52
CA LEU A 6 -8.24 -0.20 -3.37
C LEU A 6 -9.39 0.81 -3.22
N ILE A 7 -9.79 1.15 -2.00
CA ILE A 7 -10.87 2.11 -1.75
C ILE A 7 -10.48 3.49 -2.29
N ALA A 8 -9.25 3.92 -2.04
CA ALA A 8 -8.70 5.19 -2.50
C ALA A 8 -8.70 5.32 -4.03
N ILE A 9 -8.27 4.28 -4.76
CA ILE A 9 -8.20 4.35 -6.22
C ILE A 9 -9.57 4.26 -6.89
N LEU A 10 -10.54 3.58 -6.26
CA LEU A 10 -11.91 3.49 -6.76
C LEU A 10 -12.70 4.79 -6.57
N ILE A 11 -12.47 5.50 -5.46
CA ILE A 11 -13.14 6.76 -5.13
C ILE A 11 -12.07 7.84 -4.87
N PRO A 12 -11.47 8.41 -5.91
CA PRO A 12 -10.28 9.25 -5.76
C PRO A 12 -10.54 10.56 -5.02
N PHE A 13 -11.65 11.23 -5.29
CA PHE A 13 -12.02 12.42 -4.53
C PHE A 13 -13.11 12.08 -3.48
N PRO A 14 -12.90 12.40 -2.19
CA PRO A 14 -11.67 12.94 -1.58
C PRO A 14 -10.72 11.84 -1.05
N LEU A 15 -11.10 10.56 -1.17
CA LEU A 15 -10.47 9.49 -0.37
C LEU A 15 -9.01 9.22 -0.75
N LEU A 16 -8.59 9.41 -2.00
CA LEU A 16 -7.19 9.21 -2.38
C LEU A 16 -6.25 10.21 -1.71
N ILE A 17 -6.68 11.45 -1.53
CA ILE A 17 -5.90 12.48 -0.85
C ILE A 17 -5.73 12.14 0.64
N PHE A 18 -6.84 11.84 1.32
CA PHE A 18 -6.79 11.50 2.74
C PHE A 18 -6.09 10.16 2.99
N TRP A 19 -6.31 9.18 2.13
CA TRP A 19 -5.63 7.90 2.22
C TRP A 19 -4.14 8.04 1.96
N PHE A 20 -3.69 8.94 1.08
CA PHE A 20 -2.26 9.17 0.88
C PHE A 20 -1.53 9.61 2.15
N GLY A 21 -2.13 10.49 2.95
CA GLY A 21 -1.60 10.84 4.26
C GLY A 21 -1.73 9.70 5.28
N ALA A 22 -2.92 9.09 5.38
CA ALA A 22 -3.17 8.01 6.33
C ALA A 22 -2.28 6.78 6.08
N SER A 23 -1.97 6.48 4.81
CA SER A 23 -1.12 5.35 4.44
C SER A 23 0.32 5.55 4.93
N MET A 24 0.82 6.79 5.01
CA MET A 24 2.14 7.08 5.58
C MET A 24 2.18 6.76 7.07
N LEU A 25 1.11 7.11 7.81
CA LEU A 25 0.98 6.75 9.22
C LEU A 25 0.93 5.23 9.39
N VAL A 26 0.08 4.54 8.62
CA VAL A 26 -0.02 3.07 8.65
C VAL A 26 1.32 2.42 8.31
N TYR A 27 2.06 2.95 7.34
CA TYR A 27 3.40 2.48 7.00
C TYR A 27 4.37 2.67 8.17
N ALA A 28 4.41 3.86 8.79
CA ALA A 28 5.30 4.14 9.92
C ALA A 28 5.01 3.23 11.12
N MET A 29 3.74 3.03 11.46
CA MET A 29 3.32 2.15 12.56
C MET A 29 3.74 0.69 12.33
N ASN A 30 3.70 0.21 11.09
CA ASN A 30 3.96 -1.20 10.77
C ASN A 30 5.39 -1.48 10.28
N ARG A 31 6.20 -0.45 10.00
CA ARG A 31 7.56 -0.64 9.46
C ARG A 31 8.48 -1.40 10.41
N HIS A 32 8.29 -1.21 11.71
CA HIS A 32 9.07 -1.82 12.79
C HIS A 32 8.30 -2.94 13.50
N HIS A 33 7.28 -3.51 12.85
CA HIS A 33 6.53 -4.62 13.44
C HIS A 33 7.48 -5.80 13.75
N PRO A 34 7.33 -6.47 14.91
CA PRO A 34 8.19 -7.59 15.29
C PRO A 34 8.21 -8.73 14.26
N ASP A 35 7.08 -8.96 13.60
CA ASP A 35 7.00 -9.83 12.42
C ASP A 35 7.59 -9.16 11.16
N PRO A 36 8.69 -9.68 10.58
CA PRO A 36 9.27 -9.15 9.36
C PRO A 36 8.34 -9.27 8.14
N LYS A 37 7.41 -10.25 8.10
CA LYS A 37 6.43 -10.41 7.01
C LYS A 37 5.48 -9.22 6.96
N VAL A 38 4.98 -8.74 8.11
CA VAL A 38 4.08 -7.58 8.21
C VAL A 38 4.75 -6.31 7.66
N GLY A 39 6.01 -6.07 8.06
CA GLY A 39 6.80 -4.96 7.56
C GLY A 39 7.03 -5.05 6.04
N HIS A 40 7.38 -6.24 5.53
CA HIS A 40 7.64 -6.46 4.11
C HIS A 40 6.39 -6.21 3.24
N TYR A 41 5.24 -6.79 3.59
CA TYR A 41 4.00 -6.59 2.85
C TYR A 41 3.52 -5.15 2.90
N THR A 42 3.66 -4.50 4.06
CA THR A 42 3.28 -3.08 4.18
C THR A 42 4.18 -2.18 3.35
N GLN A 43 5.49 -2.45 3.34
CA GLN A 43 6.46 -1.71 2.52
C GLN A 43 6.22 -1.91 1.02
N GLN A 44 5.93 -3.13 0.58
CA GLN A 44 5.65 -3.41 -0.81
C GLN A 44 4.37 -2.69 -1.29
N ALA A 45 3.30 -2.74 -0.49
CA ALA A 45 2.06 -2.02 -0.78
C ALA A 45 2.26 -0.49 -0.79
N ALA A 46 3.05 0.05 0.14
CA ALA A 46 3.39 1.46 0.22
C ALA A 46 4.20 1.92 -1.00
N TYR A 47 5.25 1.18 -1.37
CA TYR A 47 6.13 1.49 -2.49
C TYR A 47 5.34 1.61 -3.81
N ARG A 48 4.45 0.65 -4.08
CA ARG A 48 3.60 0.67 -5.29
C ARG A 48 2.62 1.83 -5.28
N PHE A 49 1.93 2.04 -4.16
CA PHE A 49 0.95 3.11 -4.04
C PHE A 49 1.58 4.49 -4.22
N TYR A 50 2.71 4.75 -3.56
CA TYR A 50 3.43 6.03 -3.69
C TYR A 50 4.05 6.23 -5.06
N GLY A 51 4.67 5.19 -5.63
CA GLY A 51 5.26 5.27 -6.96
C GLY A 51 4.20 5.59 -8.03
N VAL A 52 3.07 4.89 -8.01
CA VAL A 52 1.99 5.11 -8.98
C VAL A 52 1.34 6.48 -8.74
N THR A 53 0.92 6.77 -7.52
CA THR A 53 0.22 8.03 -7.21
C THR A 53 1.10 9.23 -7.50
N GLY A 54 2.37 9.21 -7.07
CA GLY A 54 3.32 10.29 -7.31
C GLY A 54 3.62 10.49 -8.80
N PHE A 55 3.80 9.40 -9.56
CA PHE A 55 4.02 9.47 -11.00
C PHE A 55 2.83 10.12 -11.72
N PHE A 56 1.60 9.69 -11.45
CA PHE A 56 0.41 10.21 -12.15
C PHE A 56 0.05 11.63 -11.72
N VAL A 57 0.28 12.01 -10.46
CA VAL A 57 0.12 13.41 -10.00
C VAL A 57 1.12 14.32 -10.71
N ALA A 58 2.39 13.92 -10.80
CA ALA A 58 3.42 14.69 -11.52
C ALA A 58 3.16 14.72 -13.03
N ALA A 59 2.71 13.63 -13.64
CA ALA A 59 2.34 13.62 -15.05
C ALA A 59 1.12 14.51 -15.33
N GLY A 60 0.17 14.57 -14.37
CA GLY A 60 -1.04 15.38 -14.45
C GLY A 60 -0.77 16.87 -14.63
N THR A 61 0.35 17.40 -14.12
CA THR A 61 0.70 18.83 -14.28
C THR A 61 0.94 19.25 -15.72
N PHE A 62 1.20 18.30 -16.61
CA PHE A 62 1.42 18.55 -18.04
C PHE A 62 0.14 18.41 -18.87
N ILE A 63 -0.99 18.06 -18.24
CA ILE A 63 -2.27 17.95 -18.93
C ILE A 63 -2.87 19.36 -19.10
N PRO A 64 -3.19 19.81 -20.32
CA PRO A 64 -3.80 21.12 -20.55
C PRO A 64 -5.19 21.21 -19.87
N GLY A 65 -5.59 22.41 -19.43
CA GLY A 65 -6.77 22.61 -18.58
C GLY A 65 -8.12 22.12 -19.15
N GLY A 66 -8.25 21.95 -20.47
CA GLY A 66 -9.43 21.33 -21.11
C GLY A 66 -9.37 19.79 -21.21
N GLY A 67 -8.29 19.17 -20.73
CA GLY A 67 -7.96 17.77 -20.90
C GLY A 67 -8.57 16.83 -19.85
N TRP A 68 -9.86 16.96 -19.54
CA TRP A 68 -10.52 16.06 -18.56
C TRP A 68 -10.41 14.58 -18.94
N ILE A 69 -10.50 14.27 -20.24
CA ILE A 69 -10.29 12.92 -20.77
C ILE A 69 -8.90 12.38 -20.43
N TRP A 70 -7.87 13.22 -20.49
CA TRP A 70 -6.50 12.81 -20.16
C TRP A 70 -6.33 12.49 -18.67
N HIS A 71 -7.03 13.22 -17.79
CA HIS A 71 -7.07 12.91 -16.36
C HIS A 71 -7.79 11.57 -16.11
N LEU A 72 -8.89 11.31 -16.81
CA LEU A 72 -9.59 10.02 -16.72
C LEU A 72 -8.73 8.86 -17.22
N ILE A 73 -8.01 9.04 -18.34
CA ILE A 73 -7.09 8.03 -18.87
C ILE A 73 -5.98 7.75 -17.86
N ALA A 74 -5.34 8.80 -17.32
CA ALA A 74 -4.31 8.67 -16.30
C ALA A 74 -4.82 7.90 -15.06
N TRP A 75 -6.04 8.22 -14.61
CA TRP A 75 -6.68 7.52 -13.51
C TRP A 75 -6.97 6.05 -13.82
N ILE A 76 -7.52 5.73 -15.00
CA ILE A 76 -7.78 4.35 -15.42
C ILE A 76 -6.48 3.55 -15.48
N LEU A 77 -5.39 4.15 -15.99
CA LEU A 77 -4.07 3.51 -16.02
C LEU A 77 -3.54 3.26 -14.60
N ALA A 78 -3.66 4.23 -13.70
CA ALA A 78 -3.28 4.06 -12.29
C ALA A 78 -4.09 2.94 -11.61
N ALA A 79 -5.40 2.90 -11.85
CA ALA A 79 -6.30 1.86 -11.34
C ALA A 79 -5.95 0.47 -11.89
N MET A 80 -5.65 0.37 -13.18
CA MET A 80 -5.23 -0.88 -13.83
C MET A 80 -3.91 -1.42 -13.28
N ILE A 81 -3.06 -0.56 -12.71
CA ILE A 81 -1.84 -0.99 -12.02
C ILE A 81 -2.15 -1.35 -10.56
N LEU A 82 -2.77 -0.44 -9.80
CA LEU A 82 -2.94 -0.62 -8.36
C LEU A 82 -3.92 -1.72 -7.99
N ILE A 83 -5.01 -1.90 -8.74
CA ILE A 83 -6.04 -2.88 -8.43
C ILE A 83 -5.49 -4.32 -8.53
N PRO A 84 -4.88 -4.76 -9.65
CA PRO A 84 -4.34 -6.12 -9.73
C PRO A 84 -3.25 -6.39 -8.71
N TRP A 85 -2.31 -5.45 -8.52
CA TRP A 85 -1.24 -5.61 -7.53
C TRP A 85 -1.78 -5.74 -6.12
N SER A 86 -2.75 -4.91 -5.73
CA SER A 86 -3.36 -4.98 -4.40
C SER A 86 -4.12 -6.29 -4.19
N ILE A 87 -4.81 -6.80 -5.21
CA ILE A 87 -5.51 -8.10 -5.15
C ILE A 87 -4.51 -9.25 -5.03
N ILE A 88 -3.41 -9.23 -5.80
CA ILE A 88 -2.37 -10.26 -5.73
C ILE A 88 -1.74 -10.27 -4.33
N ASP A 89 -1.41 -9.11 -3.78
CA ASP A 89 -0.86 -9.01 -2.43
C ASP A 89 -1.83 -9.54 -1.39
N LEU A 90 -3.12 -9.19 -1.46
CA LEU A 90 -4.13 -9.72 -0.54
C LEU A 90 -4.26 -11.24 -0.64
N ARG A 91 -4.24 -11.81 -1.85
CA ARG A 91 -4.26 -13.26 -2.06
C ARG A 91 -3.01 -13.93 -1.49
N ARG A 92 -1.85 -13.30 -1.64
CA ARG A 92 -0.58 -13.81 -1.09
C ARG A 92 -0.59 -13.78 0.43
N ILE A 93 -0.94 -12.64 1.03
CA ILE A 93 -1.12 -12.46 2.48
C ILE A 93 -2.09 -13.50 3.04
N SER A 94 -3.19 -13.80 2.34
CA SER A 94 -4.19 -14.79 2.79
C SER A 94 -3.73 -16.25 2.68
N ARG A 95 -2.73 -16.54 1.84
CA ARG A 95 -2.21 -17.89 1.60
C ARG A 95 -0.90 -18.16 2.31
N ASP A 96 -0.22 -17.11 2.76
CA ASP A 96 1.00 -17.23 3.54
C ASP A 96 0.70 -17.86 4.91
N GLU A 97 1.65 -18.66 5.38
CA GLU A 97 1.62 -19.21 6.72
C GLU A 97 2.00 -18.14 7.74
N TRP A 98 1.11 -17.90 8.70
CA TRP A 98 1.30 -16.97 9.80
C TRP A 98 1.63 -17.77 11.05
N VAL A 99 2.84 -17.56 11.58
CA VAL A 99 3.34 -18.24 12.78
C VAL A 99 3.29 -17.24 13.92
N ASP A 100 2.76 -17.67 15.06
CA ASP A 100 2.73 -16.84 16.27
C ASP A 100 4.16 -16.60 16.75
N ILE A 101 4.48 -15.33 16.98
CA ILE A 101 5.82 -14.92 17.42
C ILE A 101 5.74 -14.65 18.92
N LEU A 102 6.58 -15.34 19.69
CA LEU A 102 6.75 -15.03 21.10
C LEU A 102 7.60 -13.78 21.23
N LEU A 103 7.09 -12.81 22.00
CA LEU A 103 7.76 -11.56 22.31
C LEU A 103 8.34 -11.62 23.73
N ASP A 104 9.46 -10.95 23.96
CA ASP A 104 9.96 -10.67 25.29
C ASP A 104 9.20 -9.50 25.94
N ASP A 105 9.56 -9.18 27.19
CA ASP A 105 8.95 -8.09 27.96
C ASP A 105 9.18 -6.70 27.32
N ASP A 106 10.18 -6.57 26.45
CA ASP A 106 10.53 -5.36 25.69
C ASP A 106 9.87 -5.32 24.28
N GLY A 107 9.13 -6.36 23.90
CA GLY A 107 8.42 -6.47 22.63
C GLY A 107 9.28 -6.93 21.44
N HIS A 108 10.46 -7.49 21.70
CA HIS A 108 11.34 -8.09 20.69
C HIS A 108 11.05 -9.58 20.51
N PRO A 109 11.25 -10.14 19.31
CA PRO A 109 11.10 -11.58 19.08
C PRO A 109 12.09 -12.39 19.91
N LEU A 110 11.62 -13.43 20.60
CA LEU A 110 12.51 -14.34 21.34
C LEU A 110 13.47 -15.07 20.39
N PRO A 111 14.77 -15.20 20.75
CA PRO A 111 15.74 -15.92 19.94
C PRO A 111 15.31 -17.37 19.71
N GLY A 112 15.05 -17.74 18.45
CA GLY A 112 14.60 -19.09 18.05
C GLY A 112 13.10 -19.25 17.82
N ALA A 113 12.27 -18.24 18.12
CA ALA A 113 10.82 -18.27 17.85
C ALA A 113 10.46 -18.11 16.35
N VAL A 114 11.43 -17.76 15.51
CA VAL A 114 11.29 -17.57 14.06
C VAL A 114 11.66 -18.81 13.22
N ALA A 115 11.94 -19.95 13.87
CA ALA A 115 12.27 -21.19 13.19
C ALA A 115 11.01 -22.00 12.86
N GLY A 116 10.41 -21.71 11.71
CA GLY A 116 9.26 -22.41 11.14
C GLY A 116 8.93 -21.86 9.76
#